data_AF-A0AA87Z1D0-F1
#
_entry.id   AF-A0AA87Z1D0-F1
#
_cell.length_a   1.000
_cell.length_b   1.000
_cell.length_c   1.000
_cell.angle_alpha   90.00
_cell.angle_beta   90.00
_cell.angle_gamma   90.00
#
_symmetry.space_group_name_H-M   'P 1'
#
loop_
_entity.id
_entity.type
_entity.pdbx_description
1 polymer ?
#
loop_
_entity_poly.entity_id
_entity_poly.type
_entity_poly.pdbx_seq_one_letter_code
_entity_poly.pdbx_strand_id
1 'polypeptide(L)' 'MAILHNIFIKGDQMSFELTEDDLEASKLYPDHVYTSVDKLLDICLFAPPKPKLAAFA' A
#
# COMPACT_ATOMS: atom_id res chain seq x y z
N MET A 1 -14.68 -6.72 -9.89
CA MET A 1 -13.66 -7.77 -10.14
C MET A 1 -12.38 -7.23 -10.78
N ALA A 2 -12.44 -6.20 -11.63
CA ALA A 2 -11.24 -5.65 -12.29
C ALA A 2 -10.16 -5.13 -11.31
N ILE A 3 -10.55 -4.42 -10.24
CA ILE A 3 -9.58 -3.84 -9.28
C ILE A 3 -8.76 -4.92 -8.57
N LEU A 4 -9.42 -5.98 -8.06
CA LEU A 4 -8.72 -7.07 -7.37
C LEU A 4 -7.80 -7.84 -8.33
N HIS A 5 -8.26 -8.11 -9.56
CA HIS A 5 -7.42 -8.74 -10.58
C HIS A 5 -6.20 -7.87 -10.92
N ASN A 6 -6.39 -6.57 -11.09
CA ASN A 6 -5.32 -5.64 -11.42
C ASN A 6 -4.22 -5.62 -10.34
N ILE A 7 -4.62 -5.54 -9.07
CA ILE A 7 -3.68 -5.46 -7.95
C ILE A 7 -3.04 -6.82 -7.66
N PHE A 8 -3.82 -7.90 -7.56
CA PHE A 8 -3.33 -9.19 -7.03
C PHE A 8 -2.97 -10.23 -8.09
N ILE A 9 -3.42 -10.09 -9.34
CA ILE A 9 -3.09 -11.03 -10.43
C ILE A 9 -2.13 -10.39 -11.42
N LYS A 10 -2.47 -9.21 -11.94
CA LYS A 10 -1.60 -8.48 -12.87
C LYS A 10 -0.41 -7.85 -12.15
N GLY A 11 -0.59 -7.46 -10.89
CA GLY A 11 0.48 -6.88 -10.07
C GLY A 11 0.85 -5.46 -10.48
N ASP A 12 -0.10 -4.68 -11.03
CA ASP A 12 0.19 -3.39 -11.69
C ASP A 12 0.83 -2.35 -10.76
N GLN A 13 0.71 -2.51 -9.43
CA GLN A 13 1.39 -1.64 -8.47
C GLN A 13 2.92 -1.81 -8.45
N MET A 14 3.43 -2.96 -8.89
CA MET A 14 4.85 -3.32 -8.84
C MET A 14 5.40 -3.79 -10.19
N SER A 15 4.61 -3.70 -11.27
CA SER A 15 4.97 -4.21 -12.58
C SER A 15 5.76 -3.21 -13.44
N PHE A 16 6.26 -2.13 -12.83
CA PHE A 16 7.02 -1.06 -13.49
C PHE A 16 8.17 -0.62 -12.59
N GLU A 17 9.18 -0.01 -13.21
CA GLU A 17 10.32 0.58 -12.52
C GLU A 17 10.15 2.10 -12.40
N LEU A 18 10.67 2.67 -11.32
CA LEU A 18 10.68 4.12 -11.12
C LEU A 18 11.62 4.78 -12.14
N THR A 19 11.15 5.86 -12.74
CA THR A 19 11.92 6.70 -13.66
C THR A 19 12.57 7.88 -12.92
N GLU A 20 13.38 8.68 -13.63
CA GLU A 20 14.05 9.85 -13.05
C GLU A 20 13.08 10.92 -12.55
N ASP A 21 11.87 10.98 -13.14
CA ASP A 21 10.83 11.93 -12.77
C ASP A 21 9.94 11.43 -11.61
N ASP A 22 10.07 10.16 -11.22
CA ASP A 22 9.25 9.56 -10.18
C ASP A 22 9.85 9.78 -8.78
N LEU A 23 8.99 10.10 -7.82
CA LEU A 23 9.40 10.39 -6.45
C LEU A 23 8.92 9.31 -5.49
N GLU A 24 9.86 8.63 -4.84
CA GLU A 24 9.56 7.66 -3.79
C GLU A 24 9.51 8.36 -2.43
N ALA A 25 8.32 8.38 -1.82
CA ALA A 25 8.03 9.20 -0.64
C ALA A 25 8.82 8.79 0.61
N SER A 26 9.18 7.51 0.77
CA SER A 26 9.98 7.05 1.91
C SER A 26 11.40 7.61 1.92
N LYS A 27 11.93 8.02 0.75
CA LYS A 27 13.24 8.68 0.63
C LYS A 27 13.22 10.19 0.91
N LEU A 28 12.05 10.83 0.98
CA LEU A 28 11.94 12.29 1.12
C LEU A 28 12.05 12.78 2.56
N TYR A 29 11.54 11.99 3.49
CA TYR A 29 11.43 12.37 4.90
C TYR A 29 12.10 11.28 5.74
N PRO A 30 13.43 11.32 5.92
CA PRO A 30 14.17 10.25 6.61
C PRO A 30 13.74 10.07 8.06
N ASP A 31 13.21 11.13 8.68
CA ASP A 31 12.67 11.08 10.05
C ASP A 31 11.27 10.46 10.12
N HIS A 32 10.59 10.29 8.97
CA HIS A 32 9.26 9.69 8.90
C HIS A 32 9.35 8.22 8.48
N VAL A 33 9.25 7.32 9.47
CA VAL A 33 9.26 5.88 9.23
C VAL A 33 7.82 5.37 9.03
N TYR A 34 7.52 4.91 7.82
CA TYR A 34 6.24 4.27 7.51
C TYR A 34 6.04 2.98 8.33
N THR A 35 4.78 2.69 8.67
CA THR A 35 4.41 1.43 9.34
C THR A 35 4.70 0.25 8.42
N SER A 36 5.58 -0.66 8.85
CA SER A 36 5.87 -1.89 8.11
C SER A 36 4.67 -2.86 8.11
N VAL A 37 4.70 -3.84 7.21
CA VAL A 37 3.70 -4.91 7.16
C VAL A 37 3.62 -5.66 8.50
N ASP A 38 4.77 -5.98 9.12
CA ASP A 38 4.78 -6.66 10.41
C ASP A 38 4.06 -5.86 11.50
N LYS A 39 4.37 -4.56 11.61
CA LYS A 39 3.69 -3.67 12.58
C LYS A 39 2.21 -3.51 12.27
N LEU A 40 1.81 -3.55 11.00
CA LEU A 40 0.40 -3.55 10.61
C LEU A 40 -0.29 -4.84 11.07
N LEU A 41 0.36 -6.00 10.97
CA LEU A 41 -0.17 -7.26 11.46
C LEU A 41 -0.31 -7.27 12.99
N ASP A 42 0.64 -6.67 13.71
CA ASP A 42 0.52 -6.46 15.16
C ASP A 42 -0.70 -5.61 15.49
N ILE A 43 -0.95 -4.51 14.75
CA ILE A 43 -2.15 -3.68 14.93
C ILE A 43 -3.42 -4.51 14.71
N CYS A 44 -3.46 -5.34 13.67
CA CYS A 44 -4.60 -6.23 13.42
C CYS A 44 -4.84 -7.23 14.55
N LEU A 45 -3.80 -7.65 15.27
CA LEU A 45 -3.91 -8.57 16.41
C LEU A 45 -4.43 -7.87 17.66
N PHE A 46 -3.89 -6.70 18.00
CA PHE A 46 -4.20 -6.02 19.27
C PHE A 46 -5.40 -5.08 19.19
N ALA A 47 -5.63 -4.43 18.05
CA ALA A 47 -6.68 -3.44 17.84
C ALA A 47 -7.12 -3.37 16.36
N PRO A 48 -7.78 -4.42 15.83
CA PRO A 48 -8.12 -4.49 14.42
C PRO A 48 -9.02 -3.33 13.97
N PRO A 49 -8.64 -2.59 12.90
CA PRO A 49 -9.49 -1.56 12.35
C PRO A 49 -10.75 -2.17 11.72
N LYS A 50 -11.86 -1.43 11.72
CA LYS A 50 -13.11 -1.88 11.08
C LYS A 50 -12.92 -1.95 9.55
N PRO A 51 -13.33 -3.06 8.90
CA PRO A 51 -13.36 -3.14 7.44
C PRO A 51 -14.20 -2.01 6.83
N LYS A 52 -13.79 -1.53 5.64
CA LYS A 52 -14.48 -0.45 4.93
C LYS A 52 -14.87 -0.92 3.53
N LEU A 53 -15.94 -0.32 3.01
CA LEU A 53 -16.40 -0.51 1.64
C LEU A 53 -16.15 0.78 0.86
N ALA A 54 -15.45 0.67 -0.27
CA ALA A 54 -15.25 1.79 -1.18
C ALA A 54 -16.52 2.04 -2.01
N ALA A 55 -16.86 3.32 -2.23
CA ALA A 55 -17.89 3.69 -3.20
C ALA A 55 -17.31 3.70 -4.61
N PHE A 56 -18.09 3.25 -5.58
CA PHE A 56 -17.77 3.34 -7.01
C PHE A 56 -18.85 4.19 -7.67
N ALA A 57 -18.43 5.11 -8.55
CA ALA A 57 -19.31 5.94 -9.36
C ALA A 57 -19.72 5.21 -10.65
#